data_AF-A0A7C4ABN4-F1
#
_entry.id   AF-A0A7C4ABN4-F1
#
_cell.length_a   1.000
_cell.length_b   1.000
_cell.length_c   1.000
_cell.angle_alpha   90.00
_cell.angle_beta   90.00
_cell.angle_gamma   90.00
#
_symmetry.space_group_name_H-M   'P 1'
#
loop_
_entity.id
_entity.type
_entity.pdbx_description
1 polymer ?
#
loop_
_entity_poly.entity_id
_entity_poly.type
_entity_poly.pdbx_seq_one_letter_code
_entity_poly.pdbx_strand_id
1 'polypeptide(L)'
;MRRPWLKPNPLRIGQFGLAAALLLRAVAQLSDDQAAVLQAIARRQPVIRWTPLSLEQLANLHRRAELYLADYRRFHQPHGLTADILFSGPDRQRIEKYEGIGDAATWTGHYLATLAFASAATGDPQHLADIERVIASLGVLTQVSGKVGFIARFAGPADDVAFARYYSVYGTGPDPARPGLGTWAFRGAG
;
A
#
# COMPACT_ATOMS: atom_id res chain seq x y z
N MET A 1 -51.17 -0.90 35.62
CA MET A 1 -51.19 0.37 34.83
C MET A 1 -49.76 0.82 34.59
N ARG A 2 -49.25 0.67 33.36
CA ARG A 2 -47.84 0.97 32.98
C ARG A 2 -47.71 2.42 32.49
N ARG A 3 -46.73 3.15 33.00
CA ARG A 3 -46.34 4.49 32.54
C ARG A 3 -45.64 4.41 31.16
N PRO A 4 -45.92 5.29 30.19
CA PRO A 4 -45.18 5.34 28.94
C PRO A 4 -43.85 6.09 29.15
N TRP A 5 -42.76 5.43 28.78
CA TRP A 5 -41.41 6.00 28.76
C TRP A 5 -41.28 6.97 27.56
N LEU A 6 -40.80 8.18 27.83
CA LEU A 6 -40.31 9.12 26.82
C LEU A 6 -39.18 8.46 26.03
N LYS A 7 -39.36 8.29 24.72
CA LYS A 7 -38.26 7.91 23.82
C LYS A 7 -37.31 9.11 23.66
N PRO A 8 -35.99 8.93 23.79
CA PRO A 8 -35.04 10.00 23.52
C PRO A 8 -35.10 10.39 22.04
N ASN A 9 -35.15 11.70 21.79
CA ASN A 9 -35.20 12.31 20.47
C ASN A 9 -33.82 12.17 19.78
N PRO A 10 -33.68 11.45 18.64
CA PRO A 10 -32.39 11.20 18.00
C PRO A 10 -31.85 12.37 17.15
N LEU A 11 -32.52 13.53 17.17
CA LEU A 11 -32.18 14.66 16.30
C LEU A 11 -31.38 15.72 17.05
N ARG A 12 -30.08 15.49 17.30
CA ARG A 12 -29.13 16.59 17.57
C ARG A 12 -27.63 16.30 17.38
N ILE A 13 -27.26 15.34 16.53
CA ILE A 13 -25.85 15.10 16.14
C ILE A 13 -25.59 15.38 14.64
N GLY A 14 -26.63 15.57 13.82
CA GLY A 14 -26.50 15.44 12.35
C GLY A 14 -26.02 16.64 11.52
N GLN A 15 -26.08 17.88 11.99
CA GLN A 15 -25.84 19.06 11.12
C GLN A 15 -24.51 19.80 11.38
N PHE A 16 -24.08 19.93 12.63
CA PHE A 16 -22.80 20.56 12.95
C PHE A 16 -21.59 19.71 12.50
N GLY A 17 -21.69 18.39 12.59
CA GLY A 17 -20.61 17.48 12.16
C GLY A 17 -20.41 17.45 10.64
N LEU A 18 -21.49 17.55 9.86
CA LEU A 18 -21.41 17.51 8.39
C LEU A 18 -20.83 18.81 7.83
N ALA A 19 -21.26 19.97 8.35
CA ALA A 19 -20.74 21.27 7.94
C ALA A 19 -19.25 21.42 8.30
N ALA A 20 -18.85 20.99 9.50
CA ALA A 20 -17.44 20.99 9.91
C ALA A 20 -16.59 20.03 9.06
N ALA A 21 -17.10 18.83 8.73
CA ALA A 21 -16.41 17.88 7.86
C ALA A 21 -16.28 18.37 6.42
N LEU A 22 -17.28 19.09 5.90
CA LEU A 22 -17.26 19.73 4.58
C LEU A 22 -16.29 20.92 4.54
N LEU A 23 -16.27 21.75 5.59
CA LEU A 23 -15.31 22.83 5.76
C LEU A 23 -13.88 22.29 5.85
N LEU A 24 -13.60 21.31 6.71
CA LEU A 24 -12.29 20.65 6.82
C LEU A 24 -11.85 20.00 5.50
N ARG A 25 -12.79 19.47 4.69
CA ARG A 25 -12.50 18.99 3.34
C ARG A 25 -12.14 20.12 2.38
N ALA A 26 -12.80 21.27 2.47
CA ALA A 26 -12.54 22.41 1.60
C ALA A 26 -11.17 23.05 1.88
N VAL A 27 -10.75 23.17 3.14
CA VAL A 27 -9.43 23.77 3.47
C VAL A 27 -8.26 22.83 3.14
N ALA A 28 -8.53 21.53 3.07
CA ALA A 28 -7.57 20.50 2.67
C ALA A 28 -7.39 20.37 1.13
N GLN A 29 -8.22 21.04 0.34
CA GLN A 29 -8.10 21.08 -1.13
C GLN A 29 -7.13 22.17 -1.59
N LEU A 30 -6.63 22.05 -2.81
CA LEU A 30 -5.85 23.10 -3.44
C LEU A 30 -6.72 24.34 -3.65
N SER A 31 -6.14 25.52 -3.45
CA SER A 31 -6.72 26.77 -3.94
C SER A 31 -6.73 26.82 -5.46
N ASP A 32 -7.56 27.69 -6.04
CA ASP A 32 -7.64 27.89 -7.49
C ASP A 32 -6.27 28.27 -8.09
N ASP A 33 -5.51 29.12 -7.40
CA ASP A 33 -4.14 29.49 -7.81
C ASP A 33 -3.19 28.29 -7.84
N GLN A 34 -3.21 27.47 -6.78
CA GLN A 34 -2.39 26.25 -6.71
C GLN A 34 -2.80 25.24 -7.79
N ALA A 35 -4.10 25.06 -8.03
CA ALA A 35 -4.61 24.18 -9.07
C ALA A 35 -4.24 24.68 -10.48
N ALA A 36 -4.31 26.00 -10.72
CA ALA A 36 -3.91 26.62 -11.98
C ALA A 36 -2.41 26.41 -12.26
N VAL A 37 -1.56 26.50 -11.23
CA VAL A 37 -0.12 26.22 -11.37
C VAL A 37 0.13 24.76 -11.73
N LEU A 38 -0.52 23.80 -11.07
CA LEU A 38 -0.38 22.38 -11.44
C LEU A 38 -0.86 22.10 -12.87
N GLN A 39 -1.94 22.74 -13.31
CA GLN A 39 -2.41 22.65 -14.70
C GLN A 39 -1.40 23.23 -15.70
N ALA A 40 -0.78 24.38 -15.37
CA ALA A 40 0.27 24.96 -16.21
C ALA A 40 1.47 24.01 -16.34
N ILE A 41 1.94 23.42 -15.23
CA ILE A 41 3.01 22.41 -15.24
C ILE A 41 2.62 21.21 -16.12
N ALA A 42 1.42 20.66 -15.92
CA ALA A 42 0.94 19.51 -16.69
C ALA A 42 0.86 19.79 -18.20
N ARG A 43 0.59 21.06 -18.57
CA ARG A 43 0.54 21.54 -19.96
C ARG A 43 1.87 22.09 -20.48
N ARG A 44 2.96 21.97 -19.71
CA ARG A 44 4.29 22.52 -20.03
C ARG A 44 4.26 24.02 -20.33
N GLN A 45 3.36 24.76 -19.67
CA GLN A 45 3.25 26.21 -19.77
C GLN A 45 4.17 26.88 -18.74
N PRO A 46 4.59 28.14 -18.98
CA PRO A 46 5.38 28.89 -18.01
C PRO A 46 4.66 29.02 -16.66
N VAL A 47 5.36 28.71 -15.57
CA VAL A 47 4.89 28.93 -14.21
C VAL A 47 5.46 30.25 -13.71
N ILE A 48 4.59 31.23 -13.47
CA ILE A 48 5.01 32.58 -13.06
C ILE A 48 5.32 32.63 -11.56
N ARG A 49 4.54 31.91 -10.73
CA ARG A 49 4.68 31.89 -9.28
C ARG A 49 4.18 30.57 -8.70
N TRP A 50 4.92 30.02 -7.74
CA TRP A 50 4.46 28.91 -6.91
C TRP A 50 3.86 29.43 -5.62
N THR A 51 2.59 29.14 -5.37
CA THR A 51 1.94 29.42 -4.07
C THR A 51 2.18 28.22 -3.14
N PRO A 52 2.90 28.38 -2.01
CA PRO A 52 3.14 27.29 -1.08
C PRO A 52 1.84 26.70 -0.51
N LEU A 53 1.91 25.45 -0.04
CA LEU A 53 0.81 24.85 0.72
C LEU A 53 0.64 25.53 2.07
N SER A 54 -0.60 25.68 2.53
CA SER A 54 -0.90 26.09 3.90
C SER A 54 -0.49 24.98 4.89
N LEU A 55 -0.34 25.33 6.17
CA LEU A 55 -0.07 24.34 7.23
C LEU A 55 -1.15 23.25 7.30
N GLU A 56 -2.41 23.60 7.05
CA GLU A 56 -3.51 22.64 7.05
C GLU A 56 -3.46 21.69 5.85
N GLN A 57 -3.13 22.21 4.65
CA GLN A 57 -2.91 21.39 3.46
C GLN A 57 -1.73 20.43 3.65
N LEU A 58 -0.63 20.90 4.23
CA LEU A 58 0.53 20.08 4.57
C LEU A 58 0.17 18.98 5.57
N ALA A 59 -0.52 19.32 6.66
CA ALA A 59 -0.95 18.34 7.66
C ALA A 59 -1.89 17.28 7.08
N ASN A 60 -2.80 17.69 6.19
CA ASN A 60 -3.67 16.74 5.49
C ASN A 60 -2.89 15.84 4.52
N LEU A 61 -1.93 16.39 3.76
CA LEU A 61 -1.08 15.60 2.87
C LEU A 61 -0.27 14.55 3.66
N HIS A 62 0.35 14.96 4.76
CA HIS A 62 1.07 14.06 5.65
C HIS A 62 0.16 12.95 6.19
N ARG A 63 -1.02 13.29 6.72
CA ARG A 63 -1.99 12.30 7.22
C ARG A 63 -2.40 11.30 6.14
N ARG A 64 -2.60 11.75 4.90
CA ARG A 64 -2.95 10.87 3.78
C ARG A 64 -1.79 9.95 3.40
N ALA A 65 -0.55 10.43 3.46
CA ALA A 65 0.63 9.60 3.23
C ALA A 65 0.75 8.50 4.29
N GLU A 66 0.54 8.83 5.57
CA GLU A 66 0.55 7.85 6.66
C GLU A 66 -0.54 6.77 6.51
N LEU A 67 -1.76 7.19 6.16
CA LEU A 67 -2.86 6.25 5.90
C LEU A 67 -2.55 5.34 4.71
N TYR A 68 -1.97 5.88 3.64
CA TYR A 68 -1.56 5.09 2.49
C TYR A 68 -0.48 4.06 2.86
N LEU A 69 0.54 4.46 3.64
CA LEU A 69 1.59 3.55 4.10
C LEU A 69 1.05 2.46 5.03
N ALA A 70 0.09 2.79 5.90
CA ALA A 70 -0.58 1.81 6.73
C ALA A 70 -1.36 0.78 5.90
N ASP A 71 -2.14 1.23 4.92
CA ASP A 71 -2.85 0.34 3.99
C ASP A 71 -1.88 -0.49 3.15
N TYR A 72 -0.80 0.13 2.65
CA TYR A 72 0.23 -0.55 1.88
C TYR A 72 0.88 -1.68 2.66
N ARG A 73 1.30 -1.44 3.92
CA ARG A 73 1.83 -2.50 4.79
C ARG A 73 0.81 -3.59 5.06
N ARG A 74 -0.44 -3.22 5.30
CA ARG A 74 -1.50 -4.17 5.65
C ARG A 74 -1.85 -5.10 4.50
N PHE A 75 -1.93 -4.56 3.28
CA PHE A 75 -2.48 -5.28 2.15
C PHE A 75 -1.39 -5.70 1.17
N HIS A 76 -0.45 -4.83 0.85
CA HIS A 76 0.50 -5.00 -0.25
C HIS A 76 1.86 -5.54 0.16
N GLN A 77 2.03 -6.06 1.39
CA GLN A 77 3.29 -6.65 1.88
C GLN A 77 3.14 -8.11 2.33
N PRO A 78 2.50 -9.02 1.56
CA PRO A 78 2.50 -10.44 1.92
C PRO A 78 3.93 -10.96 2.02
N HIS A 79 4.22 -11.69 3.10
CA HIS A 79 5.56 -12.23 3.38
C HIS A 79 6.68 -11.18 3.42
N GLY A 80 6.34 -9.91 3.69
CA GLY A 80 7.29 -8.80 3.74
C GLY A 80 7.78 -8.32 2.37
N LEU A 81 7.08 -8.71 1.29
CA LEU A 81 7.42 -8.35 -0.09
C LEU A 81 6.22 -7.70 -0.77
N THR A 82 6.49 -6.78 -1.68
CA THR A 82 5.43 -6.08 -2.40
C THR A 82 4.66 -7.00 -3.34
N ALA A 83 3.34 -6.98 -3.24
CA ALA A 83 2.45 -7.61 -4.22
C ALA A 83 1.22 -6.75 -4.50
N ASP A 84 0.69 -6.88 -5.72
CA ASP A 84 -0.68 -6.46 -6.00
C ASP A 84 -1.63 -7.53 -5.46
N ILE A 85 -2.73 -7.11 -4.85
CA ILE A 85 -3.68 -8.03 -4.21
C ILE A 85 -5.00 -8.01 -4.95
N LEU A 86 -5.37 -9.16 -5.49
CA LEU A 86 -6.75 -9.39 -5.90
C LEU A 86 -7.52 -9.90 -4.68
N PHE A 87 -8.51 -9.14 -4.24
CA PHE A 87 -9.45 -9.54 -3.20
C PHE A 87 -10.71 -10.16 -3.83
N SER A 88 -11.32 -11.12 -3.15
CA SER A 88 -12.57 -11.74 -3.63
C SER A 88 -13.80 -10.83 -3.49
N GLY A 89 -13.65 -9.67 -2.85
CA GLY A 89 -14.76 -8.75 -2.56
C GLY A 89 -14.29 -7.37 -2.12
N PRO A 90 -15.21 -6.39 -2.05
CA PRO A 90 -14.89 -4.99 -1.76
C PRO A 90 -14.47 -4.74 -0.31
N ASP A 91 -14.75 -5.68 0.60
CA ASP A 91 -14.39 -5.60 2.02
C ASP A 91 -12.90 -5.91 2.29
N ARG A 92 -12.18 -6.41 1.27
CA ARG A 92 -10.77 -6.78 1.32
C ARG A 92 -10.43 -7.79 2.43
N GLN A 93 -11.38 -8.65 2.80
CA GLN A 93 -11.15 -9.62 3.88
C GLN A 93 -10.45 -10.89 3.41
N ARG A 94 -10.68 -11.29 2.16
CA ARG A 94 -10.13 -12.52 1.59
C ARG A 94 -9.30 -12.22 0.36
N ILE A 95 -8.02 -12.60 0.44
CA ILE A 95 -7.10 -12.55 -0.70
C ILE A 95 -7.42 -13.74 -1.63
N GLU A 96 -7.61 -13.43 -2.89
CA GLU A 96 -7.88 -14.41 -3.93
C GLU A 96 -6.61 -14.82 -4.69
N LYS A 97 -5.74 -13.85 -4.97
CA LYS A 97 -4.53 -14.04 -5.78
C LYS A 97 -3.54 -12.90 -5.52
N TYR A 98 -2.25 -13.20 -5.55
CA TYR A 98 -1.21 -12.19 -5.71
C TYR A 98 -0.97 -11.91 -7.20
N GLU A 99 -0.83 -10.64 -7.54
CA GLU A 99 -0.48 -10.16 -8.88
C GLU A 99 0.82 -9.34 -8.80
N GLY A 100 1.44 -9.10 -9.95
CA GLY A 100 2.64 -8.24 -10.02
C GLY A 100 3.88 -8.78 -9.31
N ILE A 101 3.83 -9.99 -8.72
CA ILE A 101 4.95 -10.52 -7.91
C ILE A 101 6.21 -10.83 -8.72
N GLY A 102 6.12 -10.85 -10.05
CA GLY A 102 7.28 -10.86 -10.95
C GLY A 102 8.21 -9.65 -10.78
N ASP A 103 7.72 -8.54 -10.23
CA ASP A 103 8.50 -7.33 -9.96
C ASP A 103 8.53 -6.99 -8.46
N ALA A 104 8.17 -7.93 -7.59
CA ALA A 104 8.03 -7.69 -6.16
C ALA A 104 9.33 -7.16 -5.52
N ALA A 105 10.48 -7.74 -5.84
CA ALA A 105 11.77 -7.25 -5.35
C ALA A 105 12.01 -5.76 -5.68
N THR A 106 11.69 -5.36 -6.92
CA THR A 106 11.82 -3.97 -7.38
C THR A 106 10.89 -3.05 -6.60
N TRP A 107 9.62 -3.41 -6.47
CA TRP A 107 8.66 -2.59 -5.74
C TRP A 107 8.91 -2.55 -4.23
N THR A 108 9.44 -3.63 -3.67
CA THR A 108 9.89 -3.68 -2.27
C THR A 108 11.07 -2.72 -2.04
N GLY A 109 11.97 -2.62 -3.02
CA GLY A 109 13.03 -1.60 -3.01
C GLY A 109 12.50 -0.15 -3.03
N HIS A 110 11.42 0.12 -3.78
CA HIS A 110 10.78 1.44 -3.77
C HIS A 110 10.11 1.75 -2.42
N TYR A 111 9.52 0.73 -1.80
CA TYR A 111 8.97 0.86 -0.46
C TYR A 111 10.08 1.15 0.56
N LEU A 112 11.22 0.44 0.49
CA LEU A 112 12.41 0.73 1.30
C LEU A 112 12.88 2.18 1.14
N ALA A 113 12.96 2.68 -0.09
CA ALA A 113 13.35 4.07 -0.35
C ALA A 113 12.35 5.07 0.27
N THR A 114 11.05 4.76 0.21
CA THR A 114 10.00 5.59 0.83
C THR A 114 10.17 5.65 2.34
N LEU A 115 10.44 4.52 3.00
CA LEU A 115 10.72 4.48 4.43
C LEU A 115 11.99 5.25 4.80
N ALA A 116 13.04 5.16 3.98
CA ALA A 116 14.28 5.92 4.20
C ALA A 116 14.03 7.43 4.14
N PHE A 117 13.27 7.91 3.14
CA PHE A 117 12.89 9.32 3.06
C PHE A 117 12.01 9.75 4.23
N ALA A 118 11.04 8.92 4.64
CA ALA A 118 10.19 9.20 5.78
C ALA A 118 11.00 9.29 7.08
N SER A 119 11.91 8.33 7.31
CA SER A 119 12.82 8.33 8.46
C SER A 119 13.69 9.58 8.50
N ALA A 120 14.24 10.00 7.36
CA ALA A 120 15.07 11.21 7.29
C ALA A 120 14.27 12.50 7.54
N ALA A 121 13.01 12.54 7.08
CA ALA A 121 12.14 13.71 7.22
C ALA A 121 11.55 13.87 8.63
N THR A 122 11.18 12.76 9.29
CA THR A 122 10.46 12.81 10.57
C THR A 122 11.29 12.39 11.78
N GLY A 123 12.35 11.60 11.58
CA GLY A 123 13.10 10.98 12.67
C GLY A 123 12.31 9.93 13.47
N ASP A 124 11.17 9.46 12.97
CA ASP A 124 10.34 8.49 13.69
C ASP A 124 11.05 7.11 13.75
N PRO A 125 11.31 6.57 14.95
CA PRO A 125 11.98 5.27 15.11
C PRO A 125 11.22 4.10 14.49
N GLN A 126 9.90 4.22 14.30
CA GLN A 126 9.10 3.18 13.65
C GLN A 126 9.52 2.96 12.19
N HIS A 127 9.96 4.00 11.48
CA HIS A 127 10.46 3.88 10.10
C HIS A 127 11.75 3.06 10.03
N LEU A 128 12.67 3.23 11.01
CA LEU A 128 13.88 2.41 11.10
C LEU A 128 13.54 0.94 11.34
N ALA A 129 12.61 0.65 12.24
CA ALA A 129 12.15 -0.71 12.49
C ALA A 129 11.48 -1.34 11.24
N ASP A 130 10.72 -0.55 10.46
CA ASP A 130 10.17 -0.99 9.17
C ASP A 130 11.28 -1.28 8.14
N ILE A 131 12.31 -0.42 8.05
CA ILE A 131 13.47 -0.59 7.17
C ILE A 131 14.18 -1.92 7.45
N GLU A 132 14.45 -2.23 8.71
CA GLU A 132 15.10 -3.49 9.10
C GLU A 132 14.29 -4.71 8.65
N ARG A 133 12.96 -4.68 8.82
CA ARG A 133 12.06 -5.76 8.35
C ARG A 133 12.11 -5.94 6.84
N VAL A 134 12.13 -4.83 6.08
CA VAL A 134 12.19 -4.88 4.60
C VAL A 134 13.54 -5.42 4.14
N ILE A 135 14.64 -4.99 4.74
CA ILE A 135 15.99 -5.51 4.44
C ILE A 135 16.07 -7.02 4.73
N ALA A 136 15.52 -7.48 5.86
CA ALA A 136 15.46 -8.90 6.17
C ALA A 136 14.69 -9.69 5.10
N SER A 137 13.55 -9.16 4.65
CA SER A 137 12.72 -9.77 3.60
C SER A 137 13.43 -9.84 2.24
N LEU A 138 14.14 -8.77 1.86
CA LEU A 138 15.02 -8.78 0.68
C LEU A 138 16.19 -9.77 0.83
N GLY A 139 16.71 -9.93 2.04
CA GLY A 139 17.74 -10.92 2.37
C GLY A 139 17.31 -12.34 2.03
N VAL A 140 16.05 -12.71 2.33
CA VAL A 140 15.48 -14.01 1.96
C VAL A 140 15.56 -14.25 0.45
N LEU A 141 15.31 -13.24 -0.38
CA LEU A 141 15.35 -13.37 -1.85
C LEU A 141 16.73 -13.73 -2.39
N THR A 142 17.80 -13.36 -1.67
CA THR A 142 19.18 -13.71 -2.04
C THR A 142 19.55 -15.16 -1.70
N GLN A 143 18.78 -15.79 -0.79
CA GLN A 143 19.10 -17.11 -0.25
C GLN A 143 18.18 -18.19 -0.84
N VAL A 144 16.90 -17.88 -1.04
CA VAL A 144 15.86 -18.85 -1.40
C VAL A 144 16.15 -19.60 -2.69
N SER A 145 16.89 -19.00 -3.62
CA SER A 145 17.27 -19.65 -4.88
C SER A 145 18.39 -20.69 -4.74
N GLY A 146 19.16 -20.65 -3.65
CA GLY A 146 20.39 -21.42 -3.46
C GLY A 146 21.53 -21.05 -4.42
N LYS A 147 21.38 -20.00 -5.25
CA LYS A 147 22.34 -19.58 -6.27
C LYS A 147 23.01 -18.27 -5.88
N VAL A 148 24.32 -18.31 -5.69
CA VAL A 148 25.13 -17.12 -5.40
C VAL A 148 24.99 -16.10 -6.52
N GLY A 149 24.77 -14.83 -6.15
CA GLY A 149 24.61 -13.72 -7.09
C GLY A 149 23.24 -13.62 -7.75
N PHE A 150 22.27 -14.47 -7.34
CA PHE A 150 20.91 -14.42 -7.86
C PHE A 150 19.92 -13.89 -6.80
N ILE A 151 19.07 -12.94 -7.19
CA ILE A 151 17.99 -12.42 -6.36
C ILE A 151 16.68 -12.94 -6.93
N ALA A 152 15.95 -13.72 -6.14
CA ALA A 152 14.61 -14.14 -6.51
C ALA A 152 13.67 -12.94 -6.59
N ARG A 153 12.65 -13.01 -7.45
CA ARG A 153 11.70 -11.90 -7.63
C ARG A 153 10.71 -11.80 -6.48
N PHE A 154 10.27 -12.95 -5.96
CA PHE A 154 9.36 -13.08 -4.83
C PHE A 154 9.63 -14.41 -4.10
N ALA A 155 9.29 -14.47 -2.82
CA ALA A 155 9.31 -15.70 -2.04
C ALA A 155 8.07 -15.76 -1.13
N GLY A 156 7.45 -16.94 -1.06
CA GLY A 156 6.32 -17.20 -0.19
C GLY A 156 6.18 -18.70 0.09
N PRO A 157 5.41 -19.08 1.13
CA PRO A 157 5.13 -20.48 1.43
C PRO A 157 4.47 -21.18 0.24
N ALA A 158 4.89 -22.42 -0.05
CA ALA A 158 4.37 -23.17 -1.20
C ALA A 158 2.89 -23.56 -1.05
N ASP A 159 2.37 -23.56 0.18
CA ASP A 159 0.97 -23.84 0.54
C ASP A 159 0.09 -22.57 0.59
N ASP A 160 0.66 -21.39 0.35
CA ASP A 160 -0.12 -20.17 0.18
C ASP A 160 -0.92 -20.24 -1.14
N VAL A 161 -2.24 -20.38 -1.01
CA VAL A 161 -3.15 -20.53 -2.14
C VAL A 161 -3.13 -19.31 -3.07
N ALA A 162 -2.99 -18.09 -2.53
CA ALA A 162 -2.95 -16.88 -3.33
C ALA A 162 -1.66 -16.81 -4.15
N PHE A 163 -0.56 -17.30 -3.57
CA PHE A 163 0.73 -17.44 -4.25
C PHE A 163 0.70 -18.52 -5.33
N ALA A 164 0.22 -19.71 -5.00
CA ALA A 164 0.12 -20.84 -5.94
C ALA A 164 -0.70 -20.46 -7.18
N ARG A 165 -1.78 -19.70 -6.99
CA ARG A 165 -2.65 -19.25 -8.08
C ARG A 165 -1.92 -18.36 -9.09
N TYR A 166 -0.99 -17.49 -8.67
CA TYR A 166 -0.15 -16.72 -9.60
C TYR A 166 0.65 -17.62 -10.52
N TYR A 167 1.28 -18.65 -9.95
CA TYR A 167 2.17 -19.53 -10.69
C TYR A 167 1.48 -20.67 -11.42
N SER A 168 0.21 -20.97 -11.13
CA SER A 168 -0.52 -22.12 -11.68
C SER A 168 -0.45 -22.29 -13.22
N VAL A 169 -0.30 -21.20 -13.96
CA VAL A 169 -0.20 -21.18 -15.44
C VAL A 169 1.09 -20.54 -15.96
N TYR A 170 2.03 -20.20 -15.08
CA TYR A 170 3.21 -19.45 -15.47
C TYR A 170 4.24 -20.36 -16.17
N GLY A 171 4.44 -20.15 -17.47
CA GLY A 171 5.31 -20.96 -18.32
C GLY A 171 4.56 -21.77 -19.37
N THR A 172 4.98 -23.02 -19.57
CA THR A 172 4.39 -23.96 -20.54
C THR A 172 3.23 -24.79 -19.98
N GLY A 173 2.73 -24.43 -18.80
CA GLY A 173 1.64 -25.12 -18.11
C GLY A 173 2.02 -25.59 -16.69
N PRO A 174 1.14 -26.39 -16.06
CA PRO A 174 1.38 -26.94 -14.73
C PRO A 174 2.63 -27.82 -14.69
N ASP A 175 3.39 -27.73 -13.59
CA ASP A 175 4.51 -28.62 -13.34
C ASP A 175 4.02 -29.99 -12.85
N PRO A 176 4.31 -31.09 -13.56
CA PRO A 176 3.90 -32.43 -13.13
C PRO A 176 4.50 -32.86 -11.78
N ALA A 177 5.66 -32.32 -11.39
CA ALA A 177 6.30 -32.61 -10.11
C ALA A 177 5.75 -31.74 -8.96
N ARG A 178 5.00 -30.68 -9.26
CA ARG A 178 4.50 -29.70 -8.27
C ARG A 178 3.06 -29.28 -8.60
N PRO A 179 2.07 -30.11 -8.21
CA PRO A 179 0.66 -29.81 -8.46
C PRO A 179 0.27 -28.43 -7.94
N GLY A 180 -0.41 -27.63 -8.77
CA GLY A 180 -0.84 -26.28 -8.44
C GLY A 180 0.16 -25.16 -8.77
N LEU A 181 1.39 -25.51 -9.18
CA LEU A 181 2.40 -24.56 -9.65
C LEU A 181 2.73 -24.79 -11.12
N GLY A 182 3.15 -23.73 -11.81
CA GLY A 182 3.67 -23.79 -13.18
C GLY A 182 5.15 -24.15 -13.22
N THR A 183 5.63 -24.52 -14.39
CA THR A 183 7.01 -25.02 -14.60
C THR A 183 8.12 -24.05 -14.19
N TRP A 184 7.82 -22.75 -14.13
CA TRP A 184 8.77 -21.69 -13.78
C TRP A 184 8.72 -21.25 -12.32
N ALA A 185 7.78 -21.75 -11.54
CA ALA A 185 7.92 -21.66 -10.09
C ALA A 185 9.20 -22.40 -9.69
N PHE A 186 9.84 -22.06 -8.58
CA PHE A 186 11.00 -22.80 -8.06
C PHE A 186 10.75 -23.19 -6.61
N ARG A 187 11.16 -24.41 -6.23
CA ARG A 187 11.15 -24.81 -4.82
C ARG A 187 12.38 -24.20 -4.16
N GLY A 188 12.17 -23.32 -3.18
CA GLY A 188 13.27 -22.70 -2.45
C GLY A 188 14.18 -23.72 -1.76
N ALA A 189 15.43 -23.34 -1.51
CA ALA A 189 16.44 -24.19 -0.85
C ALA A 189 16.44 -24.08 0.70
N GLY A 190 15.35 -23.61 1.29
CA GLY A 190 15.22 -23.36 2.74
C GLY A 190 14.59 -24.51 3.50
#